data_AF-A0A8C1F2E8-F1
#
_entry.id   AF-A0A8C1F2E8-F1
#
_cell.length_a   1.000
_cell.length_b   1.000
_cell.length_c   1.000
_cell.angle_alpha   90.00
_cell.angle_beta   90.00
_cell.angle_gamma   90.00
#
_symmetry.space_group_name_H-M   'P 1'
#
loop_
_entity.id
_entity.type
_entity.pdbx_description
1 polymer ?
#
loop_
_entity_poly.entity_id
_entity_poly.type
_entity_poly.pdbx_seq_one_letter_code
_entity_poly.pdbx_strand_id
1 'polypeptide(L)'
;MYLKVIVLFLAVTLVVESAGIPGGLVAADINDKDVQKALRFAVDHYNRQSNDAFLRKVSKVIKVQQQVAAGMKYIFTVKMDITSCKKGGVKTMCVVPKNPNVAQAIQCKITVWSQPWLNSLKVTENTCM
;
A
#
# COMPACT_ATOMS: atom_id res chain seq x y z
N MET A 1 53.73 -12.99 -30.66
CA MET A 1 53.11 -13.93 -29.71
C MET A 1 52.44 -13.11 -28.61
N TYR A 2 51.22 -12.61 -28.84
CA TYR A 2 50.49 -11.77 -27.90
C TYR A 2 49.45 -12.62 -27.18
N LEU A 3 49.66 -12.87 -25.87
CA LEU A 3 48.70 -13.56 -25.03
C LEU A 3 47.74 -12.52 -24.45
N LYS A 4 46.48 -12.52 -24.92
CA LYS A 4 45.39 -11.71 -24.38
C LYS A 4 44.93 -12.31 -23.04
N VAL A 5 45.30 -11.67 -21.93
CA VAL A 5 44.79 -12.06 -20.61
C VAL A 5 43.49 -11.30 -20.37
N ILE A 6 42.36 -12.00 -20.52
CA ILE A 6 41.03 -11.47 -20.18
C ILE A 6 40.80 -11.73 -18.69
N VAL A 7 40.92 -10.70 -17.87
CA VAL A 7 40.60 -10.75 -16.44
C VAL A 7 39.09 -10.62 -16.28
N LEU A 8 38.42 -11.72 -15.97
CA LEU A 8 37.00 -11.75 -15.68
C LEU A 8 36.76 -11.21 -14.25
N PHE A 9 36.42 -9.92 -14.12
CA PHE A 9 36.00 -9.35 -12.84
C PHE A 9 34.58 -9.80 -12.51
N LEU A 10 34.46 -10.85 -11.69
CA LEU A 10 33.21 -11.24 -11.03
C LEU A 10 32.91 -10.22 -9.93
N ALA A 11 32.05 -9.24 -10.23
CA ALA A 11 31.54 -8.32 -9.23
C ALA A 11 30.54 -9.06 -8.32
N VAL A 12 30.99 -9.43 -7.11
CA VAL A 12 30.12 -9.99 -6.08
C VAL A 12 29.33 -8.83 -5.47
N THR A 13 28.06 -8.70 -5.84
CA THR A 13 27.15 -7.75 -5.18
C THR A 13 26.72 -8.31 -3.83
N LEU A 14 27.29 -7.78 -2.74
CA LEU A 14 26.82 -8.08 -1.39
C LEU A 14 25.46 -7.39 -1.17
N VAL A 15 24.39 -8.19 -1.11
CA VAL A 15 23.10 -7.72 -0.63
C VAL A 15 23.19 -7.64 0.89
N VAL A 16 23.24 -6.42 1.44
CA VAL A 16 23.22 -6.21 2.89
C VAL A 16 21.77 -6.34 3.36
N GLU A 17 21.42 -7.47 3.99
CA GLU A 17 20.18 -7.59 4.73
C GLU A 17 20.36 -6.92 6.11
N SER A 18 19.82 -5.72 6.27
CA SER A 18 19.79 -5.06 7.57
C SER A 18 18.79 -5.76 8.49
N ALA A 19 19.26 -6.35 9.59
CA ALA A 19 18.38 -6.81 10.66
C ALA A 19 17.63 -5.59 11.26
N GLY A 20 16.33 -5.51 11.01
CA GLY A 20 15.51 -4.39 11.48
C GLY A 20 15.42 -4.34 13.01
N ILE A 21 15.46 -3.13 13.58
CA ILE A 21 15.22 -2.92 15.02
C ILE A 21 13.77 -3.35 15.34
N PRO A 22 13.55 -4.26 16.31
CA PRO A 22 12.20 -4.64 16.71
C PRO A 22 11.37 -3.41 17.11
N GLY A 23 10.18 -3.25 16.52
CA GLY A 23 9.30 -2.11 16.76
C GLY A 23 9.64 -0.83 15.98
N GLY A 24 10.72 -0.82 15.19
CA GLY A 24 11.01 0.23 14.22
C GLY A 24 10.09 0.17 13.00
N LEU A 25 9.98 1.29 12.29
CA LEU A 25 9.30 1.32 10.99
C LEU A 25 10.21 0.69 9.93
N VAL A 26 9.73 -0.37 9.29
CA VAL A 26 10.44 -1.03 8.18
C VAL A 26 9.59 -0.97 6.92
N ALA A 27 10.23 -1.03 5.74
CA ALA A 27 9.49 -1.19 4.49
C ALA A 27 8.74 -2.53 4.50
N ALA A 28 7.54 -2.56 3.94
CA ALA A 28 6.79 -3.80 3.76
C ALA A 28 6.70 -4.15 2.27
N ASP A 29 6.47 -5.42 1.95
CA ASP A 29 6.20 -5.84 0.58
C ASP A 29 4.70 -5.70 0.29
N ILE A 30 4.35 -5.01 -0.79
CA ILE A 30 2.95 -4.87 -1.24
C ILE A 30 2.37 -6.18 -1.78
N ASN A 31 3.21 -7.18 -2.06
CA ASN A 31 2.79 -8.52 -2.47
C ASN A 31 2.49 -9.45 -1.28
N ASP A 32 2.85 -9.04 -0.07
CA ASP A 32 2.49 -9.76 1.14
C ASP A 32 0.97 -9.80 1.32
N LYS A 33 0.44 -10.98 1.68
CA LYS A 33 -1.02 -11.21 1.75
C LYS A 33 -1.68 -10.39 2.86
N ASP A 34 -1.01 -10.22 4.00
CA ASP A 34 -1.54 -9.46 5.13
C ASP A 34 -1.48 -7.96 4.85
N VAL A 35 -0.41 -7.50 4.17
CA VAL A 35 -0.32 -6.12 3.66
C VAL A 35 -1.45 -5.83 2.68
N GLN A 36 -1.72 -6.71 1.72
CA GLN A 36 -2.84 -6.54 0.78
C GLN A 36 -4.20 -6.59 1.47
N LYS A 37 -4.38 -7.48 2.45
CA LYS A 37 -5.61 -7.56 3.24
C LYS A 37 -5.84 -6.26 4.02
N ALA A 38 -4.80 -5.71 4.64
CA ALA A 38 -4.85 -4.44 5.35
C ALA A 38 -5.14 -3.27 4.39
N LEU A 39 -4.54 -3.25 3.19
CA LEU A 39 -4.83 -2.22 2.19
C LEU A 39 -6.29 -2.27 1.70
N ARG A 40 -6.83 -3.47 1.41
CA ARG A 40 -8.24 -3.63 1.04
C ARG A 40 -9.15 -3.12 2.16
N PHE A 41 -8.85 -3.51 3.40
CA PHE A 41 -9.59 -3.02 4.57
C PHE A 41 -9.53 -1.49 4.72
N ALA A 42 -8.36 -0.88 4.53
CA ALA A 42 -8.19 0.58 4.55
C ALA A 42 -9.07 1.28 3.51
N VAL A 43 -9.08 0.80 2.27
CA VAL A 43 -9.86 1.38 1.17
C VAL A 43 -11.36 1.20 1.40
N ASP A 44 -11.78 0.03 1.88
CA ASP A 44 -13.18 -0.20 2.22
C ASP A 44 -13.64 0.69 3.38
N HIS A 45 -12.80 0.85 4.41
CA HIS A 45 -13.09 1.74 5.52
C HIS A 45 -13.19 3.20 5.06
N TYR A 46 -12.23 3.67 4.26
CA TYR A 46 -12.27 5.01 3.67
C TYR A 46 -13.57 5.25 2.91
N ASN A 47 -13.95 4.33 2.01
CA ASN A 47 -15.17 4.46 1.20
C ASN A 47 -16.46 4.46 2.05
N ARG A 48 -16.47 3.75 3.18
CA ARG A 48 -17.61 3.79 4.12
C ARG A 48 -17.70 5.14 4.82
N GLN A 49 -16.58 5.71 5.27
CA GLN A 49 -16.53 6.95 6.04
C GLN A 49 -16.62 8.23 5.17
N SER A 50 -16.14 8.19 3.93
CA SER A 50 -16.15 9.35 3.03
C SER A 50 -17.58 9.72 2.61
N ASN A 51 -17.82 11.02 2.45
CA ASN A 51 -19.07 11.57 1.90
C ASN A 51 -19.10 11.60 0.36
N ASP A 52 -18.07 11.05 -0.30
CA ASP A 52 -18.03 10.96 -1.76
C ASP A 52 -19.21 10.13 -2.31
N ALA A 53 -19.85 10.64 -3.36
CA ALA A 53 -20.94 9.95 -4.06
C ALA A 53 -20.46 8.69 -4.80
N PHE A 54 -19.17 8.62 -5.10
CA PHE A 54 -18.54 7.53 -5.85
C PHE A 54 -17.45 6.85 -5.01
N LEU A 55 -17.28 5.56 -5.24
CA LEU A 55 -16.22 4.80 -4.60
C LEU A 55 -14.86 5.21 -5.16
N ARG A 56 -13.85 5.26 -4.31
CA ARG A 56 -12.45 5.42 -4.69
C ARG A 56 -11.73 4.08 -4.70
N LYS A 57 -10.71 3.97 -5.57
CA LYS A 57 -9.77 2.84 -5.58
C LYS A 57 -8.33 3.35 -5.54
N VAL A 58 -7.43 2.54 -5.01
CA VAL A 58 -5.99 2.81 -5.08
C VAL A 58 -5.53 2.70 -6.52
N SER A 59 -4.99 3.79 -7.06
CA SER A 59 -4.35 3.81 -8.39
C SER A 59 -2.84 3.68 -8.30
N LYS A 60 -2.25 4.11 -7.18
CA LYS A 60 -0.82 3.95 -6.92
C LYS A 60 -0.54 3.78 -5.43
N VAL A 61 0.27 2.79 -5.09
CA VAL A 61 0.91 2.70 -3.78
C VAL A 61 2.23 3.46 -3.86
N ILE A 62 2.37 4.55 -3.10
CA ILE A 62 3.59 5.36 -3.07
C ILE A 62 4.58 4.75 -2.09
N LYS A 63 4.08 4.36 -0.90
CA LYS A 63 4.89 3.80 0.17
C LYS A 63 4.05 2.85 1.00
N VAL A 64 4.66 1.76 1.43
CA VAL A 64 4.09 0.90 2.46
C VAL A 64 5.17 0.56 3.49
N GLN A 65 4.80 0.69 4.76
CA GLN A 65 5.67 0.40 5.89
C GLN A 65 4.90 -0.47 6.88
N GLN A 66 5.65 -1.20 7.70
CA GLN A 66 5.09 -1.97 8.81
C GLN A 66 5.85 -1.70 10.11
N GLN A 67 5.17 -1.95 11.22
CA GLN A 67 5.72 -1.79 12.56
C GLN A 67 5.09 -2.82 13.51
N VAL A 68 5.94 -3.57 14.21
CA VAL A 68 5.52 -4.43 15.32
C VAL A 68 5.15 -3.54 16.52
N ALA A 69 3.97 -3.79 17.08
CA ALA A 69 3.46 -3.18 18.30
C ALA A 69 2.70 -4.25 19.10
N ALA A 70 1.63 -3.90 19.81
CA ALA A 70 0.65 -4.86 20.33
C ALA A 70 -0.21 -5.48 19.20
N GLY A 71 0.43 -5.87 18.10
CA GLY A 71 -0.14 -6.19 16.79
C GLY A 71 0.84 -5.82 15.69
N MET A 72 0.36 -5.80 14.44
CA MET A 72 1.10 -5.25 13.31
C MET A 72 0.42 -3.98 12.82
N LYS A 73 1.15 -2.87 12.74
CA LYS A 73 0.67 -1.65 12.07
C LYS A 73 1.18 -1.64 10.64
N TYR A 74 0.28 -1.46 9.69
CA TYR A 74 0.58 -1.21 8.29
C TYR A 74 0.27 0.24 7.96
N ILE A 75 1.25 0.97 7.44
CA ILE A 75 1.14 2.39 7.12
C ILE A 75 1.26 2.55 5.62
N PHE A 76 0.17 2.97 5.00
CA PHE A 76 0.05 3.14 3.57
C PHE A 76 0.10 4.61 3.22
N THR A 77 0.92 4.98 2.23
CA THR A 77 0.79 6.24 1.49
C THR A 77 0.38 5.90 0.07
N VAL A 78 -0.84 6.27 -0.32
CA VAL A 78 -1.48 5.84 -1.57
C VAL A 78 -2.09 7.03 -2.30
N LYS A 79 -2.15 6.94 -3.63
CA LYS A 79 -3.06 7.76 -4.45
C LYS A 79 -4.34 6.99 -4.68
N MET A 80 -5.47 7.66 -4.49
CA MET A 80 -6.80 7.10 -4.73
C MET A 80 -7.61 7.93 -5.71
N ASP A 81 -8.09 7.25 -6.76
CA ASP A 81 -8.90 7.85 -7.82
C ASP A 81 -10.37 7.49 -7.66
N ILE A 82 -11.24 8.40 -8.09
CA ILE A 82 -12.68 8.17 -8.20
C ILE A 82 -12.95 7.09 -9.26
N THR A 83 -13.88 6.19 -8.96
CA THR A 83 -14.35 5.15 -9.89
C THR A 83 -15.72 5.48 -10.47
N SER A 84 -16.13 4.71 -11.48
CA SER A 84 -17.49 4.75 -12.04
C SER A 84 -18.59 4.26 -11.08
N CYS A 85 -18.23 3.58 -9.99
CA CYS A 85 -19.20 2.99 -9.07
C CYS A 85 -19.72 4.02 -8.07
N LYS A 86 -21.05 4.18 -8.00
CA LYS A 86 -21.71 4.97 -6.96
C LYS A 86 -21.69 4.24 -5.62
N LYS A 87 -21.54 4.99 -4.53
CA LYS A 87 -21.69 4.46 -3.17
C LYS A 87 -23.14 4.00 -2.97
N GLY A 88 -23.32 2.78 -2.46
CA GLY A 88 -24.64 2.14 -2.31
C GLY A 88 -25.25 1.56 -3.59
N GLY A 89 -24.59 1.71 -4.75
CA GLY A 89 -25.01 1.12 -6.02
C GLY A 89 -24.48 -0.31 -6.23
N VAL A 90 -24.87 -0.91 -7.35
CA VAL A 90 -24.33 -2.19 -7.83
C VAL A 90 -22.83 -2.02 -8.14
N LYS A 91 -21.99 -2.87 -7.54
CA LYS A 91 -20.53 -2.82 -7.68
C LYS A 91 -20.03 -3.72 -8.81
N THR A 92 -20.52 -3.52 -10.02
CA THR A 92 -20.02 -4.23 -11.20
C THR A 92 -18.94 -3.40 -11.90
N MET A 93 -17.72 -3.96 -12.01
CA MET A 93 -16.59 -3.38 -12.76
C MET A 93 -16.30 -1.90 -12.44
N CYS A 94 -15.88 -1.61 -11.20
CA CYS A 94 -15.51 -0.25 -10.77
C CYS A 94 -14.19 0.20 -11.42
N VAL A 95 -14.29 0.82 -12.59
CA VAL A 95 -13.14 1.34 -13.35
C VAL A 95 -12.84 2.78 -12.96
N VAL A 96 -11.57 3.17 -13.07
CA VAL A 96 -11.20 4.60 -12.96
C VAL A 96 -11.37 5.20 -14.35
N PRO A 97 -12.14 6.30 -14.49
CA PRO A 97 -12.27 6.99 -15.76
C PRO A 97 -10.90 7.43 -16.29
N LYS A 98 -10.67 7.28 -17.60
CA LYS A 98 -9.40 7.72 -18.22
C LYS A 98 -9.26 9.24 -18.31
N ASN A 99 -10.38 9.97 -18.14
CA ASN A 99 -10.39 11.42 -18.22
C ASN A 99 -9.72 12.01 -16.97
N PRO A 100 -8.58 12.71 -17.09
CA PRO A 100 -7.86 13.28 -15.95
C PRO A 100 -8.66 14.35 -15.19
N ASN A 101 -9.64 14.99 -15.85
CA ASN A 101 -10.52 15.96 -15.19
C ASN A 101 -11.51 15.28 -14.21
N VAL A 102 -11.73 13.97 -14.34
CA VAL A 102 -12.62 13.15 -13.51
C VAL A 102 -11.82 12.24 -12.56
N ALA A 103 -10.63 11.78 -12.98
CA ALA A 103 -9.68 11.08 -12.13
C ALA A 103 -8.97 12.05 -11.17
N GLN A 104 -9.74 12.61 -10.23
CA GLN A 104 -9.23 13.46 -9.17
C GLN A 104 -8.55 12.61 -8.10
N ALA A 105 -7.27 12.34 -8.34
CA ALA A 105 -6.42 11.60 -7.40
C ALA A 105 -6.20 12.41 -6.13
N ILE A 106 -6.56 11.83 -4.99
CA ILE A 106 -6.17 12.34 -3.67
C ILE A 106 -5.04 11.49 -3.11
N GLN A 107 -4.14 12.09 -2.34
CA GLN A 107 -3.11 11.33 -1.64
C GLN A 107 -3.52 11.11 -0.20
N CYS A 108 -3.54 9.86 0.24
CA CYS A 108 -3.91 9.50 1.60
C CYS A 108 -2.79 8.75 2.32
N LYS A 109 -2.60 9.09 3.58
CA LYS A 109 -1.84 8.32 4.56
C LYS A 109 -2.84 7.60 5.48
N ILE A 110 -2.85 6.27 5.44
CA ILE A 110 -3.78 5.44 6.21
C ILE A 110 -2.98 4.42 7.01
N THR A 111 -3.27 4.33 8.31
CA THR A 111 -2.66 3.35 9.21
C THR A 111 -3.69 2.31 9.62
N VAL A 112 -3.38 1.04 9.38
CA VAL A 112 -4.20 -0.12 9.78
C VAL A 112 -3.48 -0.90 10.85
N TRP A 113 -4.13 -1.11 11.99
CA TRP A 113 -3.64 -1.96 13.06
C TRP A 113 -4.33 -3.32 13.02
N SER A 114 -3.51 -4.36 12.88
CA SER A 114 -3.92 -5.76 12.84
C SER A 114 -3.55 -6.48 14.12
N GLN A 115 -4.52 -7.19 14.68
CA GLN A 115 -4.34 -8.09 15.81
C GLN A 115 -5.00 -9.43 15.45
N PRO A 116 -4.28 -10.32 14.74
CA PRO A 116 -4.85 -11.56 14.22
C PRO A 116 -5.46 -12.46 15.30
N TRP A 117 -4.87 -12.51 16.49
CA TRP A 117 -5.36 -13.29 17.64
C TRP A 117 -6.70 -12.79 18.20
N LEU A 118 -7.10 -11.56 17.87
CA LEU A 118 -8.43 -11.01 18.18
C LEU A 118 -9.35 -10.94 16.96
N ASN A 119 -8.90 -11.46 15.81
CA ASN A 119 -9.56 -11.28 14.51
C ASN A 119 -9.90 -9.80 14.21
N SER A 120 -8.99 -8.89 14.57
CA SER A 120 -9.25 -7.45 14.57
C SER A 120 -8.38 -6.73 13.53
N LEU A 121 -9.03 -5.88 12.73
CA LEU A 121 -8.42 -4.86 11.88
C LEU A 121 -9.09 -3.52 12.20
N LYS A 122 -8.28 -2.48 12.43
CA LYS A 122 -8.78 -1.13 12.74
C LYS A 122 -7.98 -0.10 11.98
N VAL A 123 -8.68 0.89 11.40
CA VAL A 123 -8.02 2.09 10.90
C VAL A 123 -7.77 2.99 12.11
N THR A 124 -6.52 3.31 12.38
CA THR A 124 -6.14 4.18 13.51
C THR A 124 -5.81 5.60 13.05
N GLU A 125 -5.43 5.77 11.78
CA GLU A 125 -5.18 7.08 11.17
C GLU A 125 -5.68 7.04 9.72
N ASN A 126 -6.28 8.14 9.27
CA ASN A 126 -6.73 8.32 7.89
C ASN A 126 -6.70 9.81 7.55
N THR A 127 -5.64 10.25 6.88
CA THR A 127 -5.44 11.65 6.48
C THR A 127 -5.27 11.72 4.98
N CYS A 128 -6.05 12.57 4.32
CA CYS A 128 -5.99 12.78 2.87
C CYS A 128 -5.73 14.25 2.56
N MET A 129 -4.99 14.50 1.48
CA MET A 129 -4.61 15.81 0.95
C MET A 129 -5.00 15.91 -0.51
#